data_AF-A0AAU7LLU3-F1
#
_entry.id   AF-A0AAU7LLU3-F1
#
_cell.length_a   1.000
_cell.length_b   1.000
_cell.length_c   1.000
_cell.angle_alpha   90.00
_cell.angle_beta   90.00
_cell.angle_gamma   90.00
#
_symmetry.space_group_name_H-M   'P 1'
#
loop_
_entity.id
_entity.type
_entity.pdbx_description
1 polymer ?
#
loop_
_entity_poly.entity_id
_entity_poly.type
_entity_poly.pdbx_seq_one_letter_code
_entity_poly.pdbx_strand_id
1 'polypeptide(L)'
;MSELSQAQVVQAVVAVERMSAAQRVQLADEIYLRQPNLLASVLVLERMGVSLQQLEVPIYILMVACQAIKASALDWPLITEDVQERCLQRLNGSIRFDECLSPELMRQAAQQRVDDHAQRYLLAFVHGYLRDHDLLAVRSDAEKYLLLASFNLVECIAATAPGGRPQRRPSSGKQTASRLRPF
;
A
#
# COMPACT_ATOMS: atom_id res chain seq x y z
N MET A 1 5.81 -3.01 18.79
CA MET A 1 5.95 -2.05 17.69
C MET A 1 5.61 -2.81 16.41
N SER A 2 4.61 -2.35 15.66
CA SER A 2 4.08 -3.04 14.46
C SER A 2 4.60 -2.48 13.13
N GLU A 3 5.31 -1.35 13.17
CA GLU A 3 5.82 -0.67 11.98
C GLU A 3 7.11 -1.34 11.47
N LEU A 4 7.17 -1.61 10.16
CA LEU A 4 8.40 -2.03 9.49
C LEU A 4 9.36 -0.86 9.42
N SER A 5 10.56 -1.02 9.96
CA SER A 5 11.62 -0.01 9.90
C SER A 5 12.17 0.17 8.48
N GLN A 6 12.76 1.33 8.20
CA GLN A 6 13.46 1.59 6.95
C GLN A 6 14.52 0.52 6.65
N ALA A 7 15.30 0.11 7.66
CA ALA A 7 16.34 -0.90 7.49
C ALA A 7 15.76 -2.26 7.04
N GLN A 8 14.61 -2.66 7.58
CA GLN A 8 13.94 -3.90 7.18
C GLN A 8 13.44 -3.84 5.74
N VAL A 9 12.85 -2.71 5.31
CA VAL A 9 12.40 -2.53 3.93
C VAL A 9 13.59 -2.55 2.96
N VAL A 10 14.68 -1.84 3.27
CA VAL A 10 15.90 -1.82 2.44
C VAL A 10 16.54 -3.21 2.34
N GLN A 11 16.66 -3.93 3.47
CA GLN A 11 17.19 -5.29 3.46
C GLN A 11 16.32 -6.24 2.63
N ALA A 12 14.99 -6.08 2.68
CA ALA A 12 14.06 -6.86 1.89
C ALA A 12 14.22 -6.60 0.39
N VAL A 13 14.37 -5.34 -0.03
CA VAL A 13 14.70 -4.96 -1.42
C VAL A 13 15.95 -5.66 -1.89
N VAL A 14 17.06 -5.48 -1.16
CA VAL A 14 18.36 -6.10 -1.50
C VAL A 14 18.26 -7.63 -1.55
N ALA A 15 17.47 -8.24 -0.66
CA ALA A 15 17.26 -9.68 -0.66
C ALA A 15 16.55 -10.16 -1.93
N VAL A 16 15.47 -9.50 -2.35
CA VAL A 16 14.71 -9.87 -3.56
C VAL A 16 15.50 -9.60 -4.84
N GLU A 17 16.29 -8.52 -4.89
CA GLU A 17 17.16 -8.20 -6.03
C GLU A 17 18.25 -9.26 -6.24
N ARG A 18 18.75 -9.87 -5.16
CA ARG A 18 19.75 -10.93 -5.21
C ARG A 18 19.18 -12.32 -5.53
N MET A 19 17.86 -12.48 -5.53
CA MET A 19 17.23 -13.76 -5.83
C MET A 19 17.31 -14.09 -7.31
N SER A 20 17.72 -15.32 -7.61
CA SER A 20 17.50 -15.94 -8.91
C SER A 20 16.02 -16.13 -9.22
N ALA A 21 15.69 -16.39 -10.49
CA ALA A 21 14.31 -16.70 -10.89
C ALA A 21 13.73 -17.88 -10.09
N ALA A 22 14.51 -18.94 -9.87
CA ALA A 22 14.07 -20.10 -9.08
C ALA A 22 13.75 -19.73 -7.63
N GLN A 23 14.56 -18.85 -7.00
CA GLN A 23 14.30 -18.37 -5.64
C GLN A 23 13.06 -17.47 -5.57
N ARG A 24 12.79 -16.67 -6.61
CA ARG A 24 11.56 -15.86 -6.70
C ARG A 24 10.31 -16.73 -6.84
N VAL A 25 10.39 -17.83 -7.59
CA VAL A 25 9.29 -18.82 -7.67
C VAL A 25 9.05 -19.45 -6.30
N GLN A 26 10.10 -19.89 -5.60
CA GLN A 26 9.97 -20.44 -4.24
C GLN A 26 9.37 -19.42 -3.26
N LEU A 27 9.74 -18.14 -3.37
CA LEU A 27 9.14 -17.08 -2.57
C LEU A 27 7.65 -16.88 -2.91
N ALA A 28 7.27 -16.98 -4.19
CA ALA A 28 5.86 -16.93 -4.59
C ALA A 28 5.05 -18.10 -4.01
N ASP A 29 5.62 -19.32 -3.99
CA ASP A 29 5.00 -20.48 -3.33
C ASP A 29 4.81 -20.25 -1.82
N GLU A 30 5.81 -19.67 -1.15
CA GLU A 30 5.70 -19.31 0.27
C GLU A 30 4.62 -18.25 0.50
N ILE A 31 4.55 -17.24 -0.36
CA ILE A 31 3.51 -16.21 -0.30
C ILE A 31 2.13 -16.83 -0.51
N TYR A 32 1.99 -17.76 -1.45
CA TYR A 32 0.72 -18.47 -1.67
C TYR A 32 0.27 -19.22 -0.40
N LEU A 33 1.19 -19.89 0.29
CA LEU A 33 0.87 -20.64 1.51
C LEU A 33 0.50 -19.72 2.69
N ARG A 34 1.10 -18.53 2.79
CA ARG A 34 0.93 -17.63 3.95
C ARG A 34 -0.10 -16.52 3.74
N GLN A 35 -0.19 -15.98 2.53
CA GLN A 35 -1.00 -14.82 2.16
C GLN A 35 -1.63 -15.03 0.77
N PRO A 36 -2.42 -16.10 0.57
CA PRO A 36 -2.99 -16.46 -0.74
C PRO A 36 -3.82 -15.32 -1.34
N ASN A 37 -4.56 -14.58 -0.52
CA ASN A 37 -5.43 -13.50 -0.99
C ASN A 37 -4.63 -12.29 -1.51
N LEU A 38 -3.47 -11.99 -0.91
CA LEU A 38 -2.58 -10.93 -1.42
C LEU A 38 -2.03 -11.32 -2.78
N LEU A 39 -1.55 -12.56 -2.93
CA LEU A 39 -1.05 -13.05 -4.21
C LEU A 39 -2.15 -13.05 -5.27
N ALA A 40 -3.34 -13.56 -4.94
CA ALA A 40 -4.50 -13.57 -5.82
C ALA A 40 -4.88 -12.14 -6.28
N SER A 41 -4.85 -11.16 -5.38
CA SER A 41 -5.16 -9.76 -5.70
C SER A 41 -4.17 -9.11 -6.67
N VAL A 42 -2.94 -9.63 -6.74
CA VAL A 42 -1.96 -9.23 -7.75
C VAL A 42 -2.22 -9.99 -9.04
N LEU A 43 -2.32 -11.32 -9.00
CA LEU A 43 -2.45 -12.15 -10.20
C LEU A 43 -3.72 -11.87 -11.01
N VAL A 44 -4.82 -11.46 -10.36
CA VAL A 44 -6.07 -11.11 -11.06
C VAL A 44 -5.92 -9.88 -11.96
N LEU A 45 -4.92 -9.03 -11.75
CA LEU A 45 -4.70 -7.81 -12.53
C LEU A 45 -4.50 -8.08 -14.03
N GLU A 46 -3.93 -9.23 -14.38
CA GLU A 46 -3.79 -9.65 -15.79
C GLU A 46 -5.15 -9.72 -16.49
N ARG A 47 -6.15 -10.29 -15.80
CA ARG A 47 -7.55 -10.36 -16.26
C ARG A 47 -8.23 -8.99 -16.29
N MET A 48 -7.64 -7.98 -15.64
CA MET A 48 -8.09 -6.59 -15.65
C MET A 48 -7.33 -5.73 -16.69
N GLY A 49 -6.58 -6.36 -17.59
CA GLY A 49 -5.91 -5.70 -18.71
C GLY A 49 -4.48 -5.23 -18.41
N VAL A 50 -3.92 -5.57 -17.24
CA VAL A 50 -2.51 -5.31 -16.94
C VAL A 50 -1.64 -6.30 -17.71
N SER A 51 -0.68 -5.80 -18.50
CA SER A 51 0.24 -6.67 -19.22
C SER A 51 1.13 -7.49 -18.28
N LEU A 52 1.61 -8.66 -18.72
CA LEU A 52 2.53 -9.48 -17.91
C LEU A 52 3.79 -8.70 -17.49
N GLN A 53 4.31 -7.81 -18.34
CA GLN A 53 5.44 -6.95 -18.01
C GLN A 53 5.11 -5.97 -16.87
N GLN A 54 3.94 -5.31 -16.94
CA GLN A 54 3.50 -4.42 -15.85
C GLN A 54 3.19 -5.20 -14.57
N LEU A 55 2.70 -6.44 -14.68
CA LEU A 55 2.40 -7.32 -13.55
C LEU A 55 3.65 -7.66 -12.70
N GLU A 56 4.85 -7.61 -13.29
CA GLU A 56 6.10 -7.79 -12.55
C GLU A 56 6.27 -6.76 -11.41
N VAL A 57 5.72 -5.54 -11.58
CA VAL A 57 5.82 -4.45 -10.59
C VAL A 57 5.09 -4.79 -9.28
N PRO A 58 3.77 -5.08 -9.27
CA PRO A 58 3.09 -5.46 -8.04
C PRO A 58 3.56 -6.82 -7.49
N ILE A 59 4.04 -7.75 -8.32
CA ILE A 59 4.67 -8.99 -7.85
C ILE A 59 5.95 -8.68 -7.06
N TYR A 60 6.82 -7.81 -7.60
CA TYR A 60 8.03 -7.39 -6.91
C TYR A 60 7.73 -6.69 -5.59
N ILE A 61 6.77 -5.77 -5.58
CA ILE A 61 6.32 -5.08 -4.36
C ILE A 61 5.85 -6.10 -3.30
N LEU A 62 5.04 -7.08 -3.71
CA LEU A 62 4.55 -8.13 -2.81
C LEU A 62 5.69 -8.97 -2.22
N MET A 63 6.69 -9.33 -3.04
CA MET A 63 7.88 -10.05 -2.59
C MET A 63 8.70 -9.25 -1.57
N VAL A 64 8.92 -7.96 -1.82
CA VAL A 64 9.62 -7.07 -0.87
C VAL A 64 8.85 -6.94 0.43
N ALA A 65 7.54 -6.73 0.37
CA ALA A 65 6.69 -6.66 1.56
C ALA A 65 6.74 -7.95 2.38
N CYS A 66 6.68 -9.12 1.72
CA CYS A 66 6.80 -10.41 2.38
C CYS A 66 8.15 -10.59 3.08
N GLN A 67 9.26 -10.24 2.41
CA GLN A 67 10.60 -10.33 2.97
C GLN A 67 10.80 -9.35 4.15
N ALA A 68 10.23 -8.14 4.08
CA ALA A 68 10.27 -7.18 5.19
C ALA A 68 9.49 -7.70 6.40
N ILE A 69 8.30 -8.27 6.19
CA ILE A 69 7.49 -8.92 7.23
C ILE A 69 8.27 -10.08 7.87
N LYS A 70 8.88 -10.95 7.08
CA LYS A 70 9.71 -12.07 7.58
C LYS A 70 10.88 -11.57 8.44
N ALA A 71 11.55 -10.51 8.02
CA ALA A 71 12.67 -9.91 8.76
C ALA A 71 12.25 -9.27 10.09
N SER A 72 10.97 -8.92 10.26
CA SER A 72 10.47 -8.33 11.51
C SER A 72 10.21 -9.36 12.61
N ALA A 73 10.22 -10.66 12.27
CA ALA A 73 9.89 -11.76 13.19
C ALA A 73 8.51 -11.63 13.87
N LEU A 74 7.62 -10.81 13.33
CA LEU A 74 6.24 -10.67 13.79
C LEU A 74 5.35 -11.67 13.07
N ASP A 75 4.44 -12.27 13.83
CA ASP A 75 3.43 -13.18 13.27
C ASP A 75 2.29 -12.37 12.65
N TRP A 76 2.39 -12.12 11.34
CA TRP A 76 1.36 -11.40 10.61
C TRP A 76 0.17 -12.34 10.32
N PRO A 77 -1.05 -11.96 10.71
CA PRO A 77 -2.22 -12.78 10.44
C PRO A 77 -2.52 -12.84 8.94
N LEU A 78 -3.28 -13.84 8.54
CA LEU A 78 -3.83 -13.93 7.19
C LEU A 78 -4.64 -12.66 6.87
N ILE A 79 -4.31 -12.01 5.76
CA ILE A 79 -5.10 -10.90 5.24
C ILE A 79 -6.27 -11.50 4.46
N THR A 80 -7.49 -11.33 4.98
CA THR A 80 -8.71 -11.83 4.34
C THR A 80 -9.17 -10.93 3.19
N GLU A 81 -9.97 -11.47 2.28
CA GLU A 81 -10.62 -10.68 1.22
C GLU A 81 -11.43 -9.51 1.81
N ASP A 82 -12.13 -9.71 2.93
CA ASP A 82 -12.84 -8.63 3.64
C ASP A 82 -11.91 -7.50 4.10
N VAL A 83 -10.68 -7.83 4.52
CA VAL A 83 -9.68 -6.80 4.87
C VAL A 83 -9.25 -6.05 3.61
N GLN A 84 -8.99 -6.78 2.52
CA GLN A 84 -8.60 -6.18 1.24
C GLN A 84 -9.66 -5.25 0.70
N GLU A 85 -10.93 -5.67 0.72
CA GLU A 85 -12.06 -4.88 0.25
C GLU A 85 -12.23 -3.61 1.10
N ARG A 86 -12.18 -3.72 2.44
CA ARG A 86 -12.25 -2.55 3.33
C ARG A 86 -11.10 -1.57 3.13
N CYS A 87 -9.88 -2.08 2.95
CA CYS A 87 -8.71 -1.24 2.70
C CYS A 87 -8.82 -0.53 1.34
N LEU A 88 -9.28 -1.24 0.30
CA LEU A 88 -9.49 -0.69 -1.02
C LEU A 88 -10.60 0.38 -1.04
N GLN A 89 -11.70 0.14 -0.32
CA GLN A 89 -12.78 1.12 -0.15
C GLN A 89 -12.28 2.40 0.54
N ARG A 90 -11.46 2.26 1.60
CA ARG A 90 -10.84 3.41 2.27
C ARG A 90 -9.93 4.18 1.33
N LEU A 91 -9.07 3.48 0.60
CA LEU A 91 -8.16 4.07 -0.38
C LEU A 91 -8.91 4.85 -1.47
N ASN A 92 -9.93 4.23 -2.09
CA ASN A 92 -10.78 4.87 -3.09
C ASN A 92 -11.52 6.10 -2.51
N GLY A 93 -12.02 6.00 -1.28
CA GLY A 93 -12.66 7.12 -0.60
C GLY A 93 -11.69 8.29 -0.38
N SER A 94 -10.44 8.00 0.00
CA SER A 94 -9.41 9.02 0.16
C SER A 94 -9.01 9.68 -1.17
N ILE A 95 -8.85 8.92 -2.25
CA ILE A 95 -8.55 9.48 -3.59
C ILE A 95 -9.67 10.43 -4.04
N ARG A 96 -10.94 10.01 -3.92
CA ARG A 96 -12.09 10.86 -4.28
C ARG A 96 -12.19 12.13 -3.44
N PHE A 97 -11.80 12.05 -2.17
CA PHE A 97 -11.72 13.23 -1.32
C PHE A 97 -10.63 14.18 -1.79
N ASP A 98 -9.45 13.64 -2.12
CA ASP A 98 -8.31 14.42 -2.59
C ASP A 98 -8.60 15.12 -3.93
N GLU A 99 -9.36 14.50 -4.84
CA GLU A 99 -9.84 15.09 -6.10
C GLU A 99 -10.67 16.38 -5.89
N CYS A 100 -11.28 16.55 -4.72
CA CYS A 100 -12.05 17.75 -4.38
C CYS A 100 -11.19 18.90 -3.81
N LEU A 101 -9.88 18.68 -3.60
CA LEU A 101 -8.97 19.63 -2.98
C LEU A 101 -8.25 20.50 -4.01
N SER A 102 -7.77 21.67 -3.59
CA SER A 102 -6.82 22.46 -4.38
C SER A 102 -5.46 21.74 -4.49
N PRO A 103 -4.64 22.04 -5.51
CA PRO A 103 -3.33 21.39 -5.69
C PRO A 103 -2.41 21.47 -4.45
N GLU A 104 -2.37 22.62 -3.78
CA GLU A 104 -1.63 22.80 -2.51
C GLU A 104 -2.15 21.87 -1.40
N LEU A 105 -3.46 21.81 -1.21
CA LEU A 105 -4.09 20.98 -0.18
C LEU A 105 -3.94 19.49 -0.48
N MET A 106 -4.01 19.10 -1.75
CA MET A 106 -3.77 17.73 -2.20
C MET A 106 -2.33 17.30 -1.90
N ARG A 107 -1.34 18.16 -2.18
CA ARG A 107 0.07 17.90 -1.87
C ARG A 107 0.30 17.76 -0.36
N GLN A 108 -0.32 18.63 0.45
CA GLN A 108 -0.25 18.55 1.91
C GLN A 108 -0.92 17.28 2.45
N ALA A 109 -2.09 16.92 1.93
CA ALA A 109 -2.82 15.71 2.32
C ALA A 109 -2.03 14.43 1.98
N ALA A 110 -1.37 14.39 0.81
CA ALA A 110 -0.51 13.29 0.42
C ALA A 110 0.71 13.15 1.35
N GLN A 111 1.40 14.25 1.67
CA GLN A 111 2.55 14.24 2.57
C GLN A 111 2.15 13.79 3.98
N GLN A 112 1.08 14.37 4.53
CA GLN A 112 0.53 14.00 5.84
C GLN A 112 0.16 12.50 5.89
N ARG A 113 -0.43 11.98 4.82
CA ARG A 113 -0.80 10.56 4.72
C ARG A 113 0.40 9.65 4.79
N VAL A 114 1.51 10.00 4.12
CA VAL A 114 2.76 9.24 4.19
C VAL A 114 3.34 9.30 5.60
N ASP A 115 3.44 10.49 6.19
CA ASP A 115 4.08 10.71 7.50
C ASP A 115 3.32 10.01 8.65
N ASP A 116 1.98 10.01 8.58
CA ASP A 116 1.10 9.40 9.58
C ASP A 116 0.78 7.91 9.28
N HIS A 117 1.33 7.34 8.20
CA HIS A 117 1.05 5.94 7.84
C HIS A 117 1.75 4.96 8.78
N ALA A 118 1.01 3.97 9.29
CA ALA A 118 1.54 2.95 10.20
C ALA A 118 2.66 2.07 9.60
N GLN A 119 2.82 2.12 8.27
CA GLN A 119 3.87 1.46 7.50
C GLN A 119 4.53 2.45 6.53
N ARG A 120 4.83 3.68 6.98
CA ARG A 120 5.33 4.78 6.13
C ARG A 120 6.55 4.42 5.28
N TYR A 121 7.47 3.60 5.77
CA TYR A 121 8.65 3.21 5.00
C TYR A 121 8.31 2.24 3.86
N LEU A 122 7.38 1.31 4.09
CA LEU A 122 6.87 0.44 3.03
C LEU A 122 6.06 1.25 2.01
N LEU A 123 5.22 2.19 2.48
CA LEU A 123 4.45 3.08 1.63
C LEU A 123 5.35 3.97 0.75
N ALA A 124 6.40 4.55 1.34
CA ALA A 124 7.37 5.37 0.62
C ALA A 124 8.13 4.56 -0.44
N PHE A 125 8.52 3.31 -0.12
CA PHE A 125 9.10 2.39 -1.08
C PHE A 125 8.15 2.11 -2.25
N VAL A 126 6.89 1.74 -1.98
CA VAL A 126 5.91 1.45 -3.04
C VAL A 126 5.67 2.67 -3.92
N HIS A 127 5.51 3.85 -3.32
CA HIS A 127 5.36 5.09 -4.06
C HIS A 127 6.58 5.40 -4.94
N GLY A 128 7.79 5.21 -4.43
CA GLY A 128 9.03 5.39 -5.20
C GLY A 128 9.12 4.38 -6.36
N TYR A 129 8.88 3.11 -6.09
CA TYR A 129 8.97 2.04 -7.09
C TYR A 129 7.96 2.24 -8.22
N LEU A 130 6.71 2.62 -7.91
CA LEU A 130 5.71 2.96 -8.93
C LEU A 130 6.11 4.20 -9.75
N ARG A 131 6.77 5.19 -9.13
CA ARG A 131 7.28 6.38 -9.84
C ARG A 131 8.37 6.00 -10.84
N ASP A 132 9.32 5.17 -10.42
CA ASP A 132 10.46 4.77 -11.24
C ASP A 132 10.03 3.91 -12.44
N HIS A 133 8.85 3.30 -12.36
CA HIS A 133 8.22 2.54 -13.45
C HIS A 133 7.16 3.36 -14.22
N ASP A 134 7.06 4.68 -13.98
CA ASP A 134 6.12 5.59 -14.65
C ASP A 134 4.62 5.19 -14.51
N LEU A 135 4.27 4.52 -13.41
CA LEU A 135 2.92 4.00 -13.13
C LEU A 135 2.08 4.92 -12.23
N LEU A 136 2.65 6.04 -11.76
CA LEU A 136 1.89 7.05 -11.01
C LEU A 136 1.06 7.98 -11.89
N ALA A 137 1.32 8.02 -13.20
CA ALA A 137 0.60 8.88 -14.13
C ALA A 137 -0.83 8.40 -14.43
N VAL A 138 -1.11 7.11 -14.24
CA VAL A 138 -2.43 6.47 -14.44
C VAL A 138 -3.07 6.84 -15.79
N ARG A 139 -2.54 6.27 -16.87
CA ARG A 139 -2.95 6.55 -18.25
C ARG A 139 -4.07 5.63 -18.76
N SER A 140 -4.39 4.59 -18.01
CA SER A 140 -5.41 3.60 -18.36
C SER A 140 -6.07 3.01 -17.11
N ASP A 141 -7.21 2.37 -17.29
CA ASP A 141 -7.86 1.61 -16.20
C ASP A 141 -6.97 0.48 -15.69
N ALA A 142 -6.19 -0.17 -16.57
CA ALA A 142 -5.23 -1.18 -16.17
C ALA A 142 -4.15 -0.63 -15.21
N GLU A 143 -3.56 0.52 -15.54
CA GLU A 143 -2.61 1.20 -14.65
C GLU A 143 -3.27 1.65 -13.34
N LYS A 144 -4.53 2.09 -13.40
CA LYS A 144 -5.32 2.44 -12.21
C LYS A 144 -5.50 1.24 -11.30
N TYR A 145 -5.88 0.08 -11.84
CA TYR A 145 -6.05 -1.15 -11.06
C TYR A 145 -4.73 -1.61 -10.44
N LEU A 146 -3.63 -1.55 -11.20
CA LEU A 146 -2.29 -1.86 -10.70
C LEU A 146 -1.89 -0.94 -9.55
N LEU A 147 -2.07 0.37 -9.71
CA LEU A 147 -1.73 1.36 -8.69
C LEU A 147 -2.55 1.13 -7.42
N LEU A 148 -3.87 0.94 -7.57
CA LEU A 148 -4.77 0.66 -6.44
C LEU A 148 -4.39 -0.63 -5.72
N ALA A 149 -4.11 -1.71 -6.45
CA ALA A 149 -3.68 -2.97 -5.86
C ALA A 149 -2.37 -2.80 -5.08
N SER A 150 -1.39 -2.11 -5.67
CA SER A 150 -0.07 -1.87 -5.05
C SER A 150 -0.16 -1.11 -3.73
N PHE A 151 -0.98 -0.06 -3.67
CA PHE A 151 -1.23 0.66 -2.41
C PHE A 151 -2.10 -0.13 -1.44
N ASN A 152 -3.10 -0.88 -1.94
CA ASN A 152 -3.95 -1.72 -1.10
C ASN A 152 -3.14 -2.79 -0.35
N LEU A 153 -2.07 -3.34 -0.94
CA LEU A 153 -1.14 -4.24 -0.24
C LEU A 153 -0.60 -3.60 1.05
N VAL A 154 -0.15 -2.34 0.97
CA VAL A 154 0.44 -1.62 2.10
C VAL A 154 -0.61 -1.28 3.16
N GLU A 155 -1.80 -0.84 2.72
CA GLU A 155 -2.94 -0.55 3.59
C GLU A 155 -3.39 -1.81 4.35
N CYS A 156 -3.42 -2.97 3.68
CA CYS A 156 -3.75 -4.25 4.30
C CYS A 156 -2.73 -4.65 5.37
N ILE A 157 -1.43 -4.57 5.04
CA ILE A 157 -0.34 -4.90 5.97
C ILE A 157 -0.41 -4.00 7.21
N ALA A 158 -0.69 -2.71 7.02
CA ALA A 158 -0.90 -1.76 8.11
C ALA A 158 -2.12 -2.11 8.96
N ALA A 159 -3.26 -2.44 8.32
CA ALA A 159 -4.50 -2.76 8.99
C ALA A 159 -4.42 -4.04 9.84
N THR A 160 -3.56 -4.99 9.48
CA THR A 160 -3.42 -6.28 10.17
C THR A 160 -2.15 -6.38 11.01
N ALA A 161 -1.35 -5.32 11.11
CA ALA A 161 -0.07 -5.34 11.81
C ALA A 161 -0.25 -5.71 13.30
N PRO A 162 0.51 -6.70 13.83
CA PRO A 162 0.36 -7.15 15.22
C PRO A 162 0.60 -6.03 16.24
N GLY A 163 -0.36 -5.81 17.14
CA GLY A 163 -0.27 -4.77 18.17
C GLY A 163 -0.50 -3.34 17.68
N GLY A 164 -1.05 -3.16 16.47
CA GLY A 164 -1.48 -1.84 15.96
C GLY A 164 -2.67 -1.27 16.74
N ARG A 165 -2.64 0.03 17.06
CA ARG A 165 -3.86 0.78 17.38
C ARG A 165 -4.58 1.07 16.06
N PRO A 166 -5.93 0.97 16.00
CA PRO A 166 -6.65 1.33 14.78
C PRO A 166 -6.30 2.76 14.37
N GLN A 167 -5.94 2.94 13.10
CA GLN A 167 -5.52 4.22 12.56
C GLN A 167 -6.62 5.25 12.83
N ARG A 168 -6.29 6.29 13.60
CA ARG A 168 -7.26 7.33 13.99
C ARG A 168 -7.75 8.03 12.73
N ARG A 169 -9.07 8.20 12.61
CA ARG A 169 -9.68 9.09 11.60
C ARG A 169 -9.02 10.48 11.68
N PRO A 170 -8.78 11.16 10.55
CA PRO A 170 -8.45 12.58 10.58
C PRO A 170 -9.52 13.29 11.40
N SER A 171 -9.12 14.05 12.42
CA SER A 171 -10.04 14.89 13.16
C SER A 171 -10.63 15.89 12.19
N SER A 172 -11.93 15.77 11.89
CA SER A 172 -12.68 16.85 11.26
C SER A 172 -12.53 18.05 12.19
N GLY A 173 -11.69 19.01 11.80
CA GLY A 173 -11.54 20.27 12.51
C GLY A 173 -12.93 20.88 12.61
N LYS A 174 -13.50 20.94 13.82
CA LYS A 174 -14.70 21.73 14.06
C LYS A 174 -14.33 23.17 13.73
N GLN A 175 -14.72 23.64 12.55
CA GLN A 175 -14.84 25.07 12.30
C GLN A 175 -15.86 25.58 13.32
N THR A 176 -15.37 26.20 14.37
CA THR A 176 -16.16 27.06 15.23
C THR A 176 -16.74 28.16 14.37
N ALA A 177 -18.01 28.01 14.01
CA ALA A 177 -18.82 29.10 13.48
C ALA A 177 -18.79 30.24 14.50
N SER A 178 -18.00 31.28 14.19
CA SER A 178 -18.04 32.55 14.90
C SER A 178 -19.44 33.12 14.70
N ARG A 179 -20.23 33.14 15.78
CA ARG A 179 -21.52 33.83 15.81
C ARG A 179 -21.25 35.32 15.62
N LEU A 180 -21.66 35.85 14.47
CA LEU A 180 -21.87 37.28 14.26
C LEU A 180 -22.77 37.80 15.40
N ARG A 181 -22.27 38.81 16.13
CA ARG A 181 -23.10 39.68 16.98
C ARG A 181 -23.62 40.84 16.12
N PRO A 182 -24.84 41.34 16.39
CA PRO A 182 -25.44 42.39 15.61
C PRO A 182 -24.90 43.76 16.04
N PHE A 183 -24.68 44.62 15.05
CA PHE A 183 -24.93 46.06 15.10
C PHE A 183 -25.55 46.46 13.77
#